data_AF-A0A0W1QGY8-F1
#
_entry.id   AF-A0A0W1QGY8-F1
#
_cell.length_a   1.000
_cell.length_b   1.000
_cell.length_c   1.000
_cell.angle_alpha   90.00
_cell.angle_beta   90.00
_cell.angle_gamma   90.00
#
_symmetry.space_group_name_H-M   'P 1'
#
loop_
_entity.id
_entity.type
_entity.pdbx_description
1 polymer ?
#
loop_
_entity_poly.entity_id
_entity_poly.type
_entity_poly.pdbx_seq_one_letter_code
_entity_poly.pdbx_strand_id
1 'polypeptide(L)'
;MATMLRLDALDLPRVDPARDALAGAVARLLEHAGFAVEIVAAPPRGSWFRCPDGSQFRPGGAVLHPERIAEAAAALDDAEPLLLALEQVLGLQLEPEDLGSASDDAALHFALGREGLDAALVLPCDHPHAANWLAEADALTPLAARLPVLAQLLVQGPRLGIAEAGDLAPGDLVLVGARPRATLQAPHFRQAGQLDLATGSFTPHPDGAPMESSDAAPSARDFAVPLTLRLPEQRVSAAALADLRPGVALPLGPASEGLAVELLVAGSPLARGELVQLGDRFAVLIESRVDLAEGVVQQQVEVEA
;
A
#
# COMPACT_ATOMS: atom_id res chain seq x y z
N MET A 1 16.59 -4.94 30.61
CA MET A 1 15.14 -5.27 30.57
C MET A 1 14.58 -4.60 29.33
N ALA A 2 14.36 -5.37 28.26
CA ALA A 2 13.87 -4.84 26.99
C ALA A 2 12.34 -4.93 26.99
N THR A 3 11.68 -3.77 27.01
CA THR A 3 10.22 -3.66 26.91
C THR A 3 9.83 -3.93 25.46
N MET A 4 9.47 -5.18 25.19
CA MET A 4 8.92 -5.59 23.90
C MET A 4 7.50 -5.04 23.79
N LEU A 5 7.33 -3.92 23.09
CA LEU A 5 6.02 -3.39 22.72
C LEU A 5 5.33 -4.42 21.81
N ARG A 6 4.44 -5.24 22.38
CA ARG A 6 3.50 -6.05 21.61
C ARG A 6 2.54 -5.10 20.90
N LEU A 7 2.69 -4.97 19.58
CA LEU A 7 1.75 -4.26 18.72
C LEU A 7 0.31 -4.77 18.88
N ASP A 8 0.13 -6.05 19.26
CA ASP A 8 -1.19 -6.64 19.57
C ASP A 8 -1.86 -6.04 20.82
N ALA A 9 -1.13 -5.30 21.65
CA ALA A 9 -1.67 -4.62 22.83
C ALA A 9 -2.09 -3.16 22.53
N LEU A 10 -1.75 -2.65 21.35
CA LEU A 10 -2.31 -1.41 20.84
C LEU A 10 -3.53 -1.82 20.00
N ASP A 11 -4.71 -1.46 20.48
CA ASP A 11 -5.99 -1.62 19.78
C ASP A 11 -6.03 -0.64 18.59
N LEU A 12 -5.09 -0.82 17.65
CA LEU A 12 -4.98 -0.02 16.45
C LEU A 12 -6.11 -0.46 15.52
N PRO A 13 -6.95 0.46 15.04
CA PRO A 13 -8.03 0.11 14.13
C PRO A 13 -7.42 -0.57 12.91
N ARG A 14 -7.80 -1.83 12.68
CA ARG A 14 -7.44 -2.53 11.45
C ARG A 14 -8.11 -1.80 10.30
N VAL A 15 -7.30 -1.33 9.35
CA VAL A 15 -7.80 -0.77 8.09
C VAL A 15 -8.52 -1.89 7.36
N ASP A 16 -9.82 -1.73 7.11
CA ASP A 16 -10.58 -2.62 6.25
C ASP A 16 -10.21 -2.29 4.79
N PRO A 17 -9.55 -3.21 4.07
CA PRO A 17 -9.07 -2.95 2.72
C PRO A 17 -10.20 -2.66 1.73
N ALA A 18 -11.41 -3.20 1.94
CA ALA A 18 -12.54 -2.92 1.07
C ALA A 18 -13.05 -1.48 1.28
N ARG A 19 -13.09 -1.03 2.53
CA ARG A 19 -13.46 0.34 2.90
C ARG A 19 -12.45 1.36 2.36
N ASP A 20 -11.16 1.06 2.48
CA ASP A 20 -10.08 1.92 1.99
C ASP A 20 -10.11 2.06 0.46
N ALA A 21 -10.32 0.95 -0.26
CA ALA A 21 -10.47 0.96 -1.71
C ALA A 21 -11.68 1.81 -2.15
N LEU A 22 -12.82 1.67 -1.47
CA LEU A 22 -14.02 2.46 -1.77
C LEU A 22 -13.81 3.95 -1.48
N ALA A 23 -13.18 4.29 -0.35
CA ALA A 23 -12.84 5.67 0.00
C ALA A 23 -11.93 6.31 -1.05
N GLY A 24 -10.91 5.59 -1.49
CA GLY A 24 -10.00 6.03 -2.55
C GLY A 24 -10.69 6.22 -3.90
N ALA A 25 -11.64 5.34 -4.25
CA ALA A 25 -12.41 5.47 -5.49
C ALA A 25 -13.30 6.72 -5.51
N VAL A 26 -14.05 6.95 -4.42
CA VAL A 26 -14.89 8.15 -4.27
C VAL A 26 -14.05 9.43 -4.30
N ALA A 27 -12.93 9.45 -3.57
CA ALA A 27 -12.02 10.59 -3.57
C ALA A 27 -11.51 10.90 -4.99
N ARG A 28 -11.10 9.89 -5.75
CA ARG A 28 -10.61 10.04 -7.12
C ARG A 28 -11.68 10.61 -8.07
N LEU A 29 -12.93 10.17 -7.95
CA LEU A 29 -14.04 10.70 -8.75
C LEU A 29 -14.27 12.19 -8.46
N LEU A 30 -14.31 12.54 -7.17
CA LEU A 30 -14.50 13.93 -6.73
C LEU A 30 -13.31 14.82 -7.14
N GLU A 31 -12.07 14.36 -6.97
CA GLU A 31 -10.88 15.07 -7.43
C GLU A 31 -10.89 15.30 -8.94
N HIS A 32 -11.28 14.29 -9.73
CA HIS A 32 -11.42 14.42 -11.17
C HIS A 32 -12.47 15.47 -11.57
N ALA A 33 -13.51 15.62 -10.76
CA ALA A 33 -14.55 16.62 -10.94
C ALA A 33 -14.20 18.01 -10.39
N GLY A 34 -12.97 18.20 -9.89
CA GLY A 34 -12.45 19.49 -9.42
C GLY A 34 -12.65 19.78 -7.94
N PHE A 35 -13.00 18.79 -7.12
CA PHE A 35 -13.02 18.95 -5.67
C PHE A 35 -11.62 18.76 -5.08
N ALA A 36 -11.27 19.57 -4.06
CA ALA A 36 -10.23 19.22 -3.11
C ALA A 36 -10.84 18.25 -2.08
N VAL A 37 -10.21 17.09 -1.90
CA VAL A 37 -10.76 16.01 -1.06
C VAL A 37 -9.75 15.60 0.00
N GLU A 38 -10.22 15.46 1.23
CA GLU A 38 -9.48 14.83 2.32
C GLU A 38 -10.34 13.72 2.94
N ILE A 39 -9.80 12.50 3.00
CA ILE A 39 -10.44 11.37 3.68
C ILE A 39 -10.10 11.49 5.17
N VAL A 40 -11.12 11.69 6.01
CA VAL A 40 -10.94 11.94 7.44
C VAL A 40 -11.37 10.75 8.28
N ALA A 41 -10.72 10.54 9.44
CA ALA A 41 -11.03 9.41 10.31
C ALA A 41 -12.42 9.52 10.96
N ALA A 42 -12.89 10.74 11.21
CA ALA A 42 -14.16 11.02 11.86
C ALA A 42 -14.83 12.26 11.27
N PRO A 43 -16.17 12.32 11.22
CA PRO A 43 -16.88 13.45 10.68
C PRO A 43 -16.82 14.64 11.66
N PRO A 44 -16.88 15.89 11.17
CA PRO A 44 -17.05 17.07 12.01
C PRO A 44 -18.24 16.95 12.97
N ARG A 45 -18.03 17.33 14.24
CA ARG A 45 -19.10 17.35 15.25
C ARG A 45 -20.15 18.39 14.92
N GLY A 46 -21.43 18.06 15.13
CA GLY A 46 -22.55 18.97 14.96
C GLY A 46 -23.73 18.29 14.29
N SER A 47 -24.66 19.10 13.81
CA SER A 47 -25.82 18.62 13.04
C SER A 47 -25.48 18.50 11.56
N TRP A 48 -26.14 17.55 10.91
CA TRP A 48 -25.96 17.12 9.53
C TRP A 48 -27.32 17.01 8.87
N PHE A 49 -27.37 17.32 7.58
CA PHE A 49 -28.49 16.96 6.74
C PHE A 49 -28.40 15.48 6.43
N ARG A 50 -29.46 14.74 6.71
CA ARG A 50 -29.54 13.31 6.44
C ARG A 50 -30.42 13.04 5.24
N CYS A 51 -29.99 12.13 4.38
CA CYS A 51 -30.70 11.73 3.18
C CYS A 51 -31.25 10.30 3.30
N PRO A 52 -32.31 9.94 2.55
CA PRO A 52 -32.96 8.62 2.65
C PRO A 52 -32.07 7.42 2.31
N ASP A 53 -31.01 7.65 1.54
CA ASP A 53 -30.00 6.66 1.13
C ASP A 53 -28.92 6.43 2.21
N GLY A 54 -29.02 7.12 3.35
CA GLY A 54 -28.05 7.09 4.45
C GLY A 54 -26.86 8.04 4.25
N SER A 55 -26.76 8.71 3.10
CA SER A 55 -25.80 9.77 2.85
C SER A 55 -26.09 10.95 3.76
N GLN A 56 -25.05 11.65 4.22
CA GLN A 56 -25.21 12.82 5.05
C GLN A 56 -24.23 13.89 4.60
N PHE A 57 -24.67 15.14 4.59
CA PHE A 57 -23.82 16.24 4.18
C PHE A 57 -23.93 17.41 5.15
N ARG A 58 -22.89 18.24 5.12
CA ARG A 58 -22.83 19.46 5.91
C ARG A 58 -22.08 20.54 5.14
N PRO A 59 -22.71 21.69 4.84
CA PRO A 59 -22.01 22.86 4.33
C PRO A 59 -20.98 23.38 5.34
N GLY A 60 -19.82 23.78 4.84
CA GLY A 60 -18.72 24.33 5.62
C GLY A 60 -19.09 25.66 6.25
N GLY A 61 -18.60 25.91 7.47
CA GLY A 61 -18.87 27.14 8.22
C GLY A 61 -20.28 27.27 8.83
N ALA A 62 -21.24 26.43 8.45
CA ALA A 62 -22.59 26.45 9.00
C ALA A 62 -22.66 25.79 10.39
N VAL A 63 -23.23 26.52 11.36
CA VAL A 63 -23.65 25.97 12.66
C VAL A 63 -25.12 25.58 12.55
N LEU A 64 -25.35 24.34 12.14
CA LEU A 64 -26.69 23.79 11.95
C LEU A 64 -27.32 23.43 13.29
N HIS A 65 -28.49 24.01 13.58
CA HIS A 65 -29.30 23.72 14.77
C HIS A 65 -30.67 23.19 14.35
N PRO A 66 -31.13 22.03 14.89
CA PRO A 66 -32.41 21.42 14.50
C PRO A 66 -33.63 22.33 14.71
N GLU A 67 -33.55 23.23 15.69
CA GLU A 67 -34.63 24.17 16.01
C GLU A 67 -34.64 25.41 15.09
N ARG A 68 -33.56 25.67 14.34
CA ARG A 68 -33.38 26.88 13.50
C ARG A 68 -33.52 26.53 12.02
N ILE A 69 -34.68 26.00 11.64
CA ILE A 69 -34.97 25.47 10.30
C ILE A 69 -34.69 26.50 9.19
N ALA A 70 -35.05 27.78 9.39
CA ALA A 70 -34.84 28.82 8.38
C ALA A 70 -33.36 29.06 8.04
N GLU A 71 -32.47 28.92 9.04
CA GLU A 71 -31.02 29.09 8.82
C GLU A 71 -30.39 27.84 8.22
N ALA A 72 -30.92 26.67 8.58
CA ALA A 72 -30.54 25.43 7.91
C ALA A 72 -30.93 25.49 6.42
N ALA A 73 -32.14 25.95 6.10
CA ALA A 73 -32.58 26.13 4.72
C ALA A 73 -31.72 27.14 3.95
N ALA A 74 -31.39 28.29 4.55
CA ALA A 74 -30.48 29.26 3.93
C ALA A 74 -29.08 28.69 3.66
N ALA A 75 -28.54 27.90 4.61
CA ALA A 75 -27.25 27.23 4.42
C ALA A 75 -27.31 26.16 3.31
N LEU A 76 -28.48 25.56 3.08
CA LEU A 76 -28.70 24.63 1.98
C LEU A 76 -28.71 25.36 0.64
N ASP A 77 -29.48 26.45 0.54
CA ASP A 77 -29.56 27.29 -0.66
C ASP A 77 -28.16 27.83 -1.06
N ASP A 78 -27.36 28.25 -0.08
CA ASP A 78 -25.98 28.70 -0.32
C ASP A 78 -25.05 27.58 -0.80
N ALA A 79 -25.33 26.33 -0.41
CA ALA A 79 -24.55 25.15 -0.77
C ALA A 79 -25.03 24.45 -2.05
N GLU A 80 -26.15 24.88 -2.63
CA GLU A 80 -26.77 24.28 -3.82
C GLU A 80 -25.79 23.98 -4.98
N PRO A 81 -24.87 24.90 -5.37
CA PRO A 81 -23.93 24.61 -6.45
C PRO A 81 -22.99 23.43 -6.14
N LEU A 82 -22.62 23.29 -4.87
CA LEU A 82 -21.76 22.21 -4.40
C LEU A 82 -22.53 20.89 -4.35
N LEU A 83 -23.79 20.91 -3.86
CA LEU A 83 -24.65 19.73 -3.80
C LEU A 83 -24.95 19.18 -5.19
N LEU A 84 -25.35 20.04 -6.12
CA LEU A 84 -25.60 19.65 -7.50
C LEU A 84 -24.38 19.01 -8.15
N ALA A 85 -23.18 19.53 -7.86
CA ALA A 85 -21.94 18.94 -8.35
C ALA A 85 -21.64 17.57 -7.72
N LEU A 86 -21.92 17.38 -6.43
CA LEU A 86 -21.77 16.09 -5.77
C LEU A 86 -22.74 15.05 -6.32
N GLU A 87 -24.00 15.43 -6.50
CA GLU A 87 -25.04 14.57 -7.08
C GLU A 87 -24.67 14.12 -8.50
N GLN A 88 -24.16 15.03 -9.33
CA GLN A 88 -23.74 14.69 -10.70
C GLN A 88 -22.56 13.73 -10.75
N VAL A 89 -21.59 13.88 -9.83
CA VAL A 89 -20.36 13.06 -9.83
C VAL A 89 -20.60 11.70 -9.21
N LEU A 90 -21.37 11.64 -8.13
CA LEU A 90 -21.61 10.41 -7.38
C LEU A 90 -22.92 9.72 -7.78
N GLY A 91 -23.74 10.34 -8.63
CA GLY A 91 -25.06 9.83 -9.00
C GLY A 91 -26.03 9.74 -7.82
N LEU A 92 -25.87 10.64 -6.85
CA LEU A 92 -26.66 10.72 -5.62
C LEU A 92 -27.88 11.63 -5.78
N GLN A 93 -28.82 11.53 -4.83
CA GLN A 93 -29.89 12.50 -4.62
C GLN A 93 -29.78 13.02 -3.19
N LEU A 94 -29.15 14.18 -3.02
CA LEU A 94 -28.88 14.79 -1.72
C LEU A 94 -30.07 15.64 -1.25
N GLU A 95 -31.25 15.03 -1.23
CA GLU A 95 -32.47 15.63 -0.70
C GLU A 95 -32.57 15.37 0.81
N PRO A 96 -32.51 16.40 1.67
CA PRO A 96 -32.52 16.20 3.11
C PRO A 96 -33.92 15.82 3.64
N GLU A 97 -34.00 14.75 4.43
CA GLU A 97 -35.22 14.34 5.15
C GLU A 97 -35.27 14.86 6.59
N ASP A 98 -34.11 14.94 7.25
CA ASP A 98 -33.96 15.38 8.63
C ASP A 98 -32.68 16.21 8.83
N LEU A 99 -32.64 16.87 9.99
CA LEU A 99 -31.40 17.41 10.54
C LEU A 99 -31.08 16.72 11.88
N GLY A 100 -29.94 16.04 11.94
CA GLY A 100 -29.56 15.23 13.10
C GLY A 100 -28.06 15.12 13.30
N SER A 101 -27.61 14.30 14.25
CA SER A 101 -26.19 14.00 14.42
C SER A 101 -25.65 13.14 13.27
N ALA A 102 -24.33 13.09 13.08
CA ALA A 102 -23.74 12.08 12.21
C ALA A 102 -24.17 10.66 12.68
N SER A 103 -24.42 9.74 11.73
CA SER A 103 -24.66 8.33 12.08
C SER A 103 -23.39 7.69 12.66
N ASP A 104 -23.59 6.73 13.57
CA ASP A 104 -22.53 5.90 14.16
C ASP A 104 -22.22 4.64 13.30
N ASP A 105 -22.92 4.47 12.17
CA ASP A 105 -22.74 3.34 11.27
C ASP A 105 -21.39 3.36 10.53
N ALA A 106 -21.01 2.22 9.94
CA ALA A 106 -19.79 2.12 9.14
C ALA A 106 -19.88 3.00 7.88
N ALA A 107 -19.30 4.19 7.95
CA ALA A 107 -19.36 5.19 6.89
C ALA A 107 -17.98 5.72 6.47
N LEU A 108 -17.89 6.21 5.25
CA LEU A 108 -16.76 6.95 4.71
C LEU A 108 -16.94 8.43 5.03
N HIS A 109 -15.88 9.12 5.44
CA HIS A 109 -15.95 10.53 5.81
C HIS A 109 -15.01 11.35 4.93
N PHE A 110 -15.54 12.40 4.34
CA PHE A 110 -14.81 13.29 3.44
C PHE A 110 -14.96 14.74 3.89
N ALA A 111 -13.84 15.46 3.96
CA ALA A 111 -13.83 16.91 3.93
C ALA A 111 -13.59 17.34 2.47
N LEU A 112 -14.38 18.30 2.01
CA LEU A 112 -14.49 18.70 0.62
C LEU A 112 -14.32 20.21 0.50
N GLY A 113 -13.63 20.64 -0.55
CA GLY A 113 -13.53 22.05 -0.92
C GLY A 113 -13.70 22.23 -2.43
N ARG A 114 -14.47 23.22 -2.86
CA ARG A 114 -14.63 23.57 -4.28
C ARG A 114 -15.00 25.04 -4.43
N GLU A 115 -14.24 25.76 -5.26
CA GLU A 115 -14.54 27.17 -5.61
C GLU A 115 -14.72 28.10 -4.39
N GLY A 116 -14.00 27.81 -3.29
CA GLY A 116 -14.09 28.58 -2.04
C GLY A 116 -15.25 28.20 -1.12
N LEU A 117 -16.04 27.19 -1.50
CA LEU A 117 -17.03 26.54 -0.64
C LEU A 117 -16.43 25.28 -0.04
N ASP A 118 -16.61 25.12 1.27
CA ASP A 118 -16.24 23.90 1.98
C ASP A 118 -17.50 23.09 2.27
N ALA A 119 -17.35 21.77 2.38
CA ALA A 119 -18.40 20.88 2.83
C ALA A 119 -17.78 19.64 3.49
N ALA A 120 -18.63 18.86 4.15
CA ALA A 120 -18.30 17.53 4.58
C ALA A 120 -19.38 16.56 4.11
N LEU A 121 -18.95 15.36 3.73
CA LEU A 121 -19.81 14.30 3.21
C LEU A 121 -19.54 13.00 3.97
N VAL A 122 -20.61 12.29 4.29
CA VAL A 122 -20.61 10.97 4.90
C VAL A 122 -21.38 10.03 3.98
N LEU A 123 -20.77 8.91 3.61
CA LEU A 123 -21.38 7.89 2.75
C LEU A 123 -21.36 6.52 3.45
N PRO A 124 -22.46 5.76 3.46
CA PRO A 124 -22.46 4.38 3.94
C PRO A 124 -21.45 3.51 3.16
N CYS A 125 -20.75 2.60 3.84
CA CYS A 125 -19.80 1.69 3.15
C CYS A 125 -20.51 0.69 2.23
N ASP A 126 -21.77 0.35 2.51
CA ASP A 126 -22.63 -0.56 1.76
C ASP A 126 -23.58 0.17 0.79
N HIS A 127 -23.27 1.42 0.43
CA HIS A 127 -24.10 2.24 -0.42
C HIS A 127 -24.39 1.57 -1.79
N PRO A 128 -25.63 1.63 -2.33
CA PRO A 128 -26.00 0.96 -3.58
C PRO A 128 -25.13 1.32 -4.79
N HIS A 129 -24.57 2.53 -4.82
CA HIS A 129 -23.71 3.02 -5.90
C HIS A 129 -22.22 2.64 -5.73
N ALA A 130 -21.82 2.00 -4.64
CA ALA A 130 -20.41 1.72 -4.33
C ALA A 130 -19.69 0.95 -5.44
N ALA A 131 -20.34 -0.05 -6.04
CA ALA A 131 -19.77 -0.82 -7.15
C ALA A 131 -19.56 0.04 -8.41
N ASN A 132 -20.46 0.98 -8.68
CA ASN A 132 -20.35 1.89 -9.83
C ASN A 132 -19.20 2.87 -9.60
N TRP A 133 -19.07 3.44 -8.40
CA TRP A 133 -17.96 4.33 -8.07
C TRP A 133 -16.59 3.68 -8.24
N LEU A 134 -16.45 2.42 -7.80
CA LEU A 134 -15.22 1.64 -8.02
C LEU A 134 -14.93 1.49 -9.53
N ALA A 135 -15.94 1.09 -10.31
CA ALA A 135 -15.77 0.87 -11.75
C ALA A 135 -15.43 2.17 -12.52
N GLU A 136 -16.07 3.28 -12.17
CA GLU A 136 -15.84 4.59 -12.79
C GLU A 136 -14.47 5.16 -12.39
N ALA A 137 -14.07 5.06 -11.12
CA ALA A 137 -12.75 5.45 -10.66
C ALA A 137 -11.64 4.64 -11.35
N ASP A 138 -11.87 3.35 -11.60
CA ASP A 138 -10.97 2.52 -12.39
C ASP A 138 -10.89 3.00 -13.84
N ALA A 139 -12.01 3.39 -14.45
CA ALA A 139 -12.06 3.91 -15.82
C ALA A 139 -11.31 5.24 -15.98
N LEU A 140 -11.28 6.07 -14.94
CA LEU A 140 -10.48 7.31 -14.91
C LEU A 140 -8.96 7.06 -14.90
N THR A 141 -8.52 5.86 -14.54
CA THR A 141 -7.10 5.50 -14.55
C THR A 141 -6.57 5.50 -16.00
N PRO A 142 -5.62 6.38 -16.36
CA PRO A 142 -5.11 6.46 -17.72
C PRO A 142 -4.60 5.12 -18.23
N LEU A 143 -4.82 4.78 -19.50
CA LEU A 143 -4.35 3.51 -20.09
C LEU A 143 -2.84 3.28 -19.89
N ALA A 144 -2.04 4.35 -19.91
CA ALA A 144 -0.61 4.29 -19.62
C ALA A 144 -0.31 3.81 -18.18
N ALA A 145 -1.16 4.15 -17.21
CA ALA A 145 -1.05 3.67 -15.83
C ALA A 145 -1.48 2.20 -15.68
N ARG A 146 -2.19 1.63 -16.66
CA ARG A 146 -2.54 0.19 -16.71
C ARG A 146 -1.46 -0.67 -17.34
N LEU A 147 -0.38 -0.08 -17.86
CA LEU A 147 0.71 -0.84 -18.46
C LEU A 147 1.39 -1.72 -17.41
N PRO A 148 1.66 -3.00 -17.73
CA PRO A 148 2.39 -3.88 -16.84
C PRO A 148 3.85 -3.40 -16.74
N VAL A 149 4.29 -3.19 -15.52
CA VAL A 149 5.66 -2.90 -15.13
C VAL A 149 6.23 -4.16 -14.49
N LEU A 150 7.43 -4.54 -14.90
CA LEU A 150 8.18 -5.61 -14.24
C LEU A 150 8.79 -5.05 -12.96
N ALA A 151 8.39 -5.64 -11.83
CA ALA A 151 8.89 -5.29 -10.51
C ALA A 151 9.67 -6.46 -9.92
N GLN A 152 10.87 -6.14 -9.43
CA GLN A 152 11.78 -7.05 -8.78
C GLN A 152 11.61 -6.94 -7.26
N LEU A 153 11.42 -8.08 -6.60
CA LEU A 153 11.43 -8.18 -5.14
C LEU A 153 12.78 -8.68 -4.63
N LEU A 154 13.37 -7.90 -3.72
CA LEU A 154 14.57 -8.26 -2.97
C LEU A 154 14.20 -8.43 -1.50
N VAL A 155 14.12 -9.67 -1.05
CA VAL A 155 13.74 -10.05 0.31
C VAL A 155 14.98 -10.14 1.18
N GLN A 156 14.96 -9.51 2.35
CA GLN A 156 16.04 -9.57 3.31
C GLN A 156 16.06 -10.94 4.00
N GLY A 157 17.14 -11.69 3.78
CA GLY A 157 17.38 -13.00 4.38
C GLY A 157 18.18 -12.92 5.69
N PRO A 158 18.58 -14.08 6.24
CA PRO A 158 19.40 -14.13 7.44
C PRO A 158 20.82 -13.62 7.18
N ARG A 159 21.54 -13.33 8.27
CA ARG A 159 22.98 -13.07 8.23
C ARG A 159 23.71 -14.37 8.55
N LEU A 160 24.63 -14.77 7.68
CA LEU A 160 25.48 -15.95 7.88
C LEU A 160 26.94 -15.54 8.09
N GLY A 161 27.71 -16.34 8.81
CA GLY A 161 29.17 -16.14 8.85
C GLY A 161 29.77 -16.29 7.45
N ILE A 162 30.88 -15.61 7.14
CA ILE A 162 31.53 -15.74 5.82
C ILE A 162 31.85 -17.21 5.47
N ALA A 163 32.35 -17.99 6.45
CA ALA A 163 32.63 -19.41 6.25
C ALA A 163 31.35 -20.21 5.96
N GLU A 164 30.29 -19.98 6.74
CA GLU A 164 29.00 -20.65 6.55
C GLU A 164 28.35 -20.31 5.21
N ALA A 165 28.34 -19.04 4.80
CA ALA A 165 27.91 -18.64 3.46
C ALA A 165 28.81 -19.25 2.37
N GLY A 166 30.10 -19.41 2.68
CA GLY A 166 31.10 -20.03 1.82
C GLY A 166 31.00 -21.55 1.74
N ASP A 167 30.30 -22.20 2.66
CA ASP A 167 30.14 -23.66 2.74
C ASP A 167 28.73 -24.12 2.32
N LEU A 168 27.83 -23.19 1.98
CA LEU A 168 26.49 -23.49 1.47
C LEU A 168 26.55 -24.47 0.30
N ALA A 169 25.82 -25.57 0.43
CA ALA A 169 25.78 -26.69 -0.50
C ALA A 169 24.34 -27.04 -0.90
N PRO A 170 24.16 -27.74 -2.04
CA PRO A 170 22.86 -28.31 -2.39
C PRO A 170 22.29 -29.19 -1.27
N GLY A 171 21.02 -28.99 -0.95
CA GLY A 171 20.32 -29.64 0.15
C GLY A 171 20.23 -28.82 1.44
N ASP A 172 20.99 -27.73 1.56
CA ASP A 172 20.91 -26.83 2.70
C ASP A 172 19.60 -26.02 2.69
N LEU A 173 19.11 -25.67 3.89
CA LEU A 173 17.92 -24.84 4.07
C LEU A 173 18.27 -23.51 4.71
N VAL A 174 18.00 -22.41 4.00
CA VAL A 174 18.17 -21.05 4.52
C VAL A 174 16.81 -20.53 4.97
N LEU A 175 16.63 -20.41 6.29
CA LEU A 175 15.36 -19.99 6.88
C LEU A 175 15.05 -18.51 6.58
N VAL A 176 13.80 -18.24 6.21
CA VAL A 176 13.25 -16.91 5.96
C VAL A 176 12.05 -16.70 6.88
N GLY A 177 11.96 -15.53 7.51
CA GLY A 177 10.76 -15.18 8.28
C GLY A 177 9.51 -15.18 7.39
N ALA A 178 8.32 -15.40 7.96
CA ALA A 178 7.07 -15.34 7.20
C ALA A 178 6.74 -13.93 6.66
N ARG A 179 7.22 -12.91 7.39
CA ARG A 179 7.02 -11.49 7.05
C ARG A 179 8.33 -10.73 6.94
N PRO A 180 9.21 -11.10 5.99
CA PRO A 180 10.53 -10.49 5.90
C PRO A 180 10.44 -9.05 5.41
N ARG A 181 11.47 -8.26 5.73
CA ARG A 181 11.65 -6.96 5.08
C ARG A 181 11.99 -7.20 3.62
N ALA A 182 11.49 -6.36 2.74
CA ALA A 182 11.74 -6.46 1.31
C ALA A 182 11.90 -5.07 0.69
N THR A 183 12.59 -5.04 -0.44
CA THR A 183 12.63 -3.88 -1.34
C THR A 183 11.94 -4.25 -2.65
N LEU A 184 10.94 -3.46 -3.03
CA LEU A 184 10.32 -3.50 -4.34
C LEU A 184 11.06 -2.53 -5.26
N GLN A 185 11.49 -3.02 -6.42
CA GLN A 185 12.23 -2.24 -7.41
C GLN A 185 11.54 -2.34 -8.77
N ALA A 186 11.39 -1.22 -9.45
CA ALA A 186 10.93 -1.13 -10.83
C ALA A 186 11.71 0.02 -11.52
N PRO A 187 11.61 0.20 -12.84
CA PRO A 187 12.27 1.33 -13.52
C PRO A 187 11.92 2.65 -12.85
N HIS A 188 12.93 3.40 -12.39
CA HIS A 188 12.79 4.67 -11.66
C HIS A 188 11.99 4.63 -10.35
N PHE A 189 11.71 3.44 -9.81
CA PHE A 189 10.95 3.24 -8.58
C PHE A 189 11.68 2.30 -7.63
N ARG A 190 11.77 2.70 -6.36
CA ARG A 190 12.32 1.84 -5.31
C ARG A 190 11.62 2.15 -3.99
N GLN A 191 11.05 1.12 -3.36
CA GLN A 191 10.35 1.25 -2.09
C GLN A 191 10.73 0.12 -1.14
N ALA A 192 11.08 0.48 0.09
CA ALA A 192 11.25 -0.48 1.17
C ALA A 192 9.91 -0.77 1.86
N GLY A 193 9.72 -2.01 2.30
CA GLY A 193 8.48 -2.45 2.93
C GLY A 193 8.60 -3.81 3.59
N GLN A 194 7.44 -4.35 3.96
CA GLN A 194 7.29 -5.70 4.49
C GLN A 194 6.55 -6.55 3.46
N LEU A 195 7.07 -7.74 3.20
CA LEU A 195 6.40 -8.75 2.37
C LEU A 195 5.75 -9.77 3.29
N ASP A 196 4.48 -10.12 3.08
CA ASP A 196 3.89 -11.34 3.62
C ASP A 196 3.99 -12.43 2.55
N LEU A 197 4.83 -13.44 2.78
CA LEU A 197 5.08 -14.50 1.80
C LEU A 197 3.86 -15.41 1.61
N ALA A 198 3.03 -15.58 2.64
CA ALA A 198 1.87 -16.46 2.59
C ALA A 198 0.73 -15.84 1.78
N THR A 199 0.48 -14.54 1.95
CA THR A 199 -0.55 -13.84 1.18
C THR A 199 -0.02 -13.20 -0.10
N GLY A 200 1.30 -13.05 -0.23
CA GLY A 200 1.90 -12.35 -1.35
C GLY A 200 1.64 -10.85 -1.35
N SER A 201 1.57 -10.24 -0.15
CA SER A 201 1.24 -8.83 -0.02
C SER A 201 2.47 -8.02 0.35
N PHE A 202 2.73 -6.94 -0.36
CA PHE A 202 3.78 -5.97 -0.02
C PHE A 202 3.18 -4.71 0.57
N THR A 203 3.59 -4.34 1.77
CA THR A 203 3.18 -3.09 2.44
C THR A 203 4.39 -2.17 2.58
N PRO A 204 4.37 -0.95 2.03
CA PRO A 204 5.49 -0.01 2.14
C PRO A 204 5.67 0.48 3.58
N HIS A 205 6.93 0.73 3.95
CA HIS A 205 7.26 1.35 5.24
C HIS A 205 7.23 2.88 5.10
N PRO A 206 6.80 3.63 6.15
CA PRO A 206 6.73 5.10 6.10
C PRO A 206 8.08 5.78 5.89
N ASP A 207 9.17 5.16 6.34
CA ASP A 207 10.52 5.64 6.03
C ASP A 207 10.98 5.04 4.71
N GLY A 208 10.72 5.74 3.61
CA GLY A 208 11.30 5.46 2.28
C GLY A 208 12.83 5.65 2.22
N ALA A 209 13.50 5.81 3.35
CA ALA A 209 14.95 5.88 3.40
C ALA A 209 15.55 4.47 3.29
N PRO A 210 16.50 4.22 2.38
CA PRO A 210 17.43 3.12 2.59
C PRO A 210 18.11 3.40 3.92
N MET A 211 17.80 2.63 4.95
CA MET A 211 18.50 2.77 6.21
C MET A 211 19.97 2.48 5.93
N GLU A 212 20.77 3.53 6.00
CA GLU A 212 22.21 3.48 5.83
C GLU A 212 22.78 2.38 6.71
N SER A 213 23.79 1.72 6.15
CA SER A 213 24.66 0.78 6.82
C SER A 213 24.94 1.26 8.24
N SER A 214 24.48 0.52 9.24
CA SER A 214 24.82 0.80 10.64
C SER A 214 26.33 0.62 10.79
N ASP A 215 27.02 1.75 10.82
CA ASP A 215 28.46 1.88 11.01
C ASP A 215 28.79 1.70 12.50
N ALA A 216 28.58 0.48 12.99
CA ALA A 216 29.23 -0.01 14.20
C ALA A 216 30.48 -0.76 13.74
N ALA A 217 31.66 -0.23 14.05
CA ALA A 217 32.95 -0.82 13.67
C ALA A 217 32.98 -2.33 14.03
N PRO A 218 33.11 -3.24 13.05
CA PRO A 218 33.07 -4.68 13.32
C PRO A 218 34.33 -5.10 14.09
N SER A 219 34.12 -5.75 15.24
CA SER A 219 35.18 -6.54 15.86
C SER A 219 35.56 -7.68 14.93
N ALA A 220 36.86 -7.87 14.71
CA ALA A 220 37.46 -8.74 13.69
C ALA A 220 37.14 -10.25 13.78
N ARG A 221 36.19 -10.68 14.62
CA ARG A 221 35.84 -12.09 14.85
C ARG A 221 34.41 -12.48 14.47
N ASP A 222 33.52 -11.55 14.12
CA ASP A 222 32.12 -11.86 13.76
C ASP A 222 31.67 -11.16 12.46
N PHE A 223 32.40 -11.39 11.36
CA PHE A 223 31.97 -10.92 10.04
C PHE A 223 30.82 -11.79 9.51
N ALA A 224 29.59 -11.38 9.81
CA ALA A 224 28.38 -11.97 9.26
C ALA A 224 27.89 -11.18 8.02
N VAL A 225 27.72 -11.86 6.90
CA VAL A 225 27.25 -11.29 5.63
C VAL A 225 25.72 -11.40 5.54
N PRO A 226 25.00 -10.31 5.21
CA PRO A 226 23.57 -10.38 4.97
C PRO A 226 23.27 -11.07 3.64
N LEU A 227 22.38 -12.05 3.66
CA LEU A 227 21.83 -12.65 2.47
C LEU A 227 20.61 -11.86 1.98
N THR A 228 20.47 -11.73 0.67
CA THR A 228 19.29 -11.18 0.02
C THR A 228 18.72 -12.21 -0.93
N LEU A 229 17.42 -12.48 -0.85
CA LEU A 229 16.73 -13.37 -1.77
C LEU A 229 16.12 -12.54 -2.90
N ARG A 230 16.45 -12.89 -4.13
CA ARG A 230 15.84 -12.33 -5.32
C ARG A 230 14.75 -13.28 -5.80
N LEU A 231 13.49 -12.85 -5.69
CA LEU A 231 12.35 -13.58 -6.22
C LEU A 231 12.23 -13.34 -7.73
N PRO A 232 11.45 -14.13 -8.48
CA PRO A 232 11.18 -13.82 -9.89
C PRO A 232 10.49 -12.47 -10.05
N GLU A 233 10.74 -11.80 -11.19
CA GLU A 233 10.06 -10.55 -11.51
C GLU A 233 8.54 -10.75 -11.57
N GLN A 234 7.81 -9.82 -10.96
CA GLN A 234 6.36 -9.81 -10.93
C GLN A 234 5.82 -8.72 -11.84
N ARG A 235 4.68 -8.96 -12.47
CA ARG A 235 3.97 -7.94 -13.25
C ARG A 235 3.03 -7.18 -12.34
N VAL A 236 3.25 -5.88 -12.21
CA VAL A 236 2.39 -4.95 -11.46
C VAL A 236 1.96 -3.82 -12.38
N SER A 237 0.81 -3.20 -12.17
CA SER A 237 0.44 -2.03 -12.97
C SER A 237 1.22 -0.79 -12.53
N ALA A 238 1.51 0.12 -13.46
CA ALA A 238 2.10 1.42 -13.11
C ALA A 238 1.22 2.23 -12.14
N ALA A 239 -0.10 2.10 -12.23
CA ALA A 239 -1.07 2.70 -11.31
C ALA A 239 -0.89 2.16 -9.89
N ALA A 240 -0.77 0.84 -9.73
CA ALA A 240 -0.60 0.23 -8.41
C ALA A 240 0.74 0.62 -7.75
N LEU A 241 1.79 0.86 -8.55
CA LEU A 241 3.04 1.42 -8.05
C LEU A 241 2.91 2.91 -7.67
N ALA A 242 2.17 3.70 -8.44
CA ALA A 242 1.95 5.13 -8.20
C ALA A 242 1.05 5.40 -6.98
N ASP A 243 0.07 4.53 -6.75
CA ASP A 243 -0.87 4.57 -5.62
C ASP A 243 -0.27 3.99 -4.33
N LEU A 244 0.96 3.47 -4.38
CA LEU A 244 1.60 2.84 -3.24
C LEU A 244 1.90 3.87 -2.14
N ARG A 245 1.21 3.75 -0.99
CA ARG A 245 1.41 4.60 0.19
C ARG A 245 1.52 3.78 1.48
N PRO A 246 2.19 4.29 2.54
CA PRO A 246 2.24 3.61 3.84
C PRO A 246 0.87 3.16 4.31
N GLY A 247 0.73 1.87 4.63
CA GLY A 247 -0.54 1.25 5.04
C GLY A 247 -1.31 0.55 3.92
N VAL A 248 -1.04 0.86 2.65
CA VAL A 248 -1.70 0.21 1.49
C VAL A 248 -0.93 -1.05 1.10
N ALA A 249 -1.62 -2.18 1.03
CA ALA A 249 -1.08 -3.47 0.63
C ALA A 249 -1.14 -3.66 -0.89
N LEU A 250 0.01 -3.80 -1.55
CA LEU A 250 0.10 -4.20 -2.95
C LEU A 250 0.02 -5.72 -3.08
N PRO A 251 -1.01 -6.29 -3.74
CA PRO A 251 -1.08 -7.71 -4.00
C PRO A 251 -0.11 -8.09 -5.12
N LEU A 252 0.79 -9.03 -4.83
CA LEU A 252 1.78 -9.60 -5.76
C LEU A 252 1.50 -11.08 -6.07
N GLY A 253 0.56 -11.69 -5.34
CA GLY A 253 0.27 -13.12 -5.40
C GLY A 253 1.14 -13.94 -4.44
N PRO A 254 0.59 -14.99 -3.82
CA PRO A 254 1.27 -15.76 -2.78
C PRO A 254 2.55 -16.40 -3.32
N ALA A 255 3.58 -16.48 -2.48
CA ALA A 255 4.77 -17.24 -2.83
C ALA A 255 4.42 -18.73 -2.75
N SER A 256 4.41 -19.42 -3.88
CA SER A 256 4.13 -20.85 -3.94
C SER A 256 5.36 -21.67 -3.53
N GLU A 257 5.11 -22.85 -2.96
CA GLU A 257 6.14 -23.88 -2.84
C GLU A 257 6.72 -24.20 -4.23
N GLY A 258 8.05 -24.37 -4.31
CA GLY A 258 8.76 -24.55 -5.58
C GLY A 258 9.06 -23.26 -6.34
N LEU A 259 8.81 -22.08 -5.75
CA LEU A 259 9.17 -20.81 -6.38
C LEU A 259 10.70 -20.69 -6.46
N ALA A 260 11.25 -20.67 -7.68
CA ALA A 260 12.68 -20.49 -7.89
C ALA A 260 13.15 -19.11 -7.40
N VAL A 261 14.22 -19.09 -6.60
CA VAL A 261 14.82 -17.88 -6.03
C VAL A 261 16.33 -17.91 -6.18
N GLU A 262 16.93 -16.72 -6.19
CA GLU A 262 18.39 -16.59 -6.12
C GLU A 262 18.81 -15.98 -4.79
N LEU A 263 19.82 -16.57 -4.16
CA LEU A 263 20.48 -15.99 -3.00
C LEU A 263 21.62 -15.11 -3.46
N LEU A 264 21.65 -13.88 -2.93
CA LEU A 264 22.66 -12.88 -3.20
C LEU A 264 23.45 -12.58 -1.92
N VAL A 265 24.76 -12.35 -2.05
CA VAL A 265 25.62 -11.76 -1.03
C VAL A 265 26.15 -10.44 -1.58
N ALA A 266 25.92 -9.34 -0.86
CA ALA A 266 26.33 -8.00 -1.29
C ALA A 266 25.90 -7.64 -2.73
N GLY A 267 24.76 -8.19 -3.17
CA GLY A 267 24.20 -7.98 -4.52
C GLY A 267 24.69 -8.96 -5.60
N SER A 268 25.71 -9.77 -5.30
CA SER A 268 26.22 -10.80 -6.22
C SER A 268 25.53 -12.15 -5.98
N PRO A 269 25.17 -12.90 -7.04
CA PRO A 269 24.56 -14.22 -6.88
C PRO A 269 25.54 -15.20 -6.24
N LEU A 270 25.07 -15.87 -5.19
CA LEU A 270 25.79 -16.89 -4.44
C LEU A 270 25.25 -18.29 -4.77
N ALA A 271 23.93 -18.45 -4.78
CA ALA A 271 23.28 -19.75 -4.95
C ALA A 271 21.88 -19.60 -5.56
N ARG A 272 21.35 -20.69 -6.09
CA ARG A 272 19.98 -20.83 -6.55
C ARG A 272 19.27 -21.91 -5.75
N GLY A 273 17.98 -21.73 -5.58
CA GLY A 273 17.17 -22.68 -4.86
C GLY A 273 15.68 -22.45 -5.07
N GLU A 274 14.90 -23.21 -4.34
CA GLU A 274 13.45 -23.09 -4.35
C GLU A 274 12.91 -22.70 -2.98
N LEU A 275 11.86 -21.89 -2.97
CA LEU A 275 11.15 -21.55 -1.75
C LEU A 275 10.32 -22.76 -1.31
N VAL A 276 10.51 -23.19 -0.07
CA VAL A 276 9.77 -24.27 0.58
C VAL A 276 9.07 -23.75 1.82
N GLN A 277 7.87 -24.28 2.11
CA GLN A 277 7.12 -23.93 3.29
C GLN A 277 7.38 -24.94 4.42
N LEU A 278 7.75 -24.44 5.59
CA LEU A 278 8.01 -25.23 6.80
C LEU A 278 7.05 -24.79 7.90
N GLY A 279 5.84 -25.33 7.90
CA GLY A 279 4.77 -24.92 8.81
C GLY A 279 4.33 -23.48 8.56
N ASP A 280 4.55 -22.59 9.53
CA ASP A 280 4.26 -21.16 9.44
C ASP A 280 5.44 -20.32 8.91
N ARG A 281 6.55 -20.96 8.54
CA ARG A 281 7.78 -20.31 8.06
C ARG A 281 8.09 -20.71 6.62
N PHE A 282 8.99 -19.95 6.03
CA PHE A 282 9.53 -20.25 4.71
C PHE A 282 11.03 -20.52 4.83
N ALA A 283 11.56 -21.28 3.88
CA ALA A 283 12.99 -21.49 3.73
C ALA A 283 13.33 -21.56 2.25
N VAL A 284 14.60 -21.36 1.92
CA VAL A 284 15.11 -21.68 0.59
C VAL A 284 15.89 -22.98 0.68
N LEU A 285 15.46 -23.97 -0.09
CA LEU A 285 16.22 -25.18 -0.34
C LEU A 285 17.26 -24.88 -1.42
N ILE A 286 18.54 -24.94 -1.07
CA ILE A 286 19.63 -24.71 -2.01
C ILE A 286 19.70 -25.88 -2.98
N GLU A 287 19.66 -25.59 -4.28
CA GLU A 287 19.76 -26.60 -5.33
C GLU A 287 21.13 -26.58 -6.00
N SER A 288 21.67 -25.39 -6.21
CA SER A 288 22.97 -25.21 -6.82
C SER A 288 23.64 -23.95 -6.32
N ARG A 289 24.97 -23.96 -6.32
CA ARG A 289 25.78 -22.78 -6.05
C ARG A 289 26.19 -22.12 -7.36
N VAL A 290 26.29 -20.80 -7.35
CA VAL A 290 26.84 -20.06 -8.48
C VAL A 290 28.36 -20.02 -8.31
N ASP A 291 29.08 -20.62 -9.25
CA ASP A 291 30.54 -20.57 -9.24
C ASP A 291 31.01 -19.13 -9.47
N LEU A 292 31.82 -18.61 -8.53
CA LEU A 292 32.42 -17.26 -8.58
C LEU A 292 33.48 -17.11 -9.71
N ALA A 293 33.55 -18.04 -10.67
CA ALA A 293 34.62 -18.14 -11.65
C ALA A 293 34.40 -17.36 -12.96
N GLU A 294 33.19 -16.88 -13.26
CA GLU A 294 32.93 -16.12 -14.50
C GLU A 294 32.78 -14.62 -14.25
N GLY A 295 33.92 -14.00 -13.91
CA GLY A 295 34.04 -12.55 -13.73
C GLY A 295 35.35 -11.97 -14.25
N VAL A 296 36.06 -12.67 -15.14
CA VAL A 296 37.22 -12.11 -15.86
C VAL A 296 36.90 -12.12 -17.35
N VAL A 297 36.40 -10.99 -17.84
CA VAL A 297 36.32 -10.69 -19.27
C VAL A 297 37.75 -10.74 -19.82
N GLN A 298 38.10 -11.82 -20.52
CA GLN A 298 39.22 -11.84 -21.44
C GLN A 298 38.89 -10.90 -22.60
N GLN A 299 39.35 -9.65 -22.51
CA GLN A 299 39.49 -8.79 -23.68
C GLN A 299 40.93 -8.94 -24.18
N GLN A 300 41.18 -9.98 -24.99
CA GLN A 300 42.32 -9.99 -25.89
C GLN A 300 42.01 -8.97 -26.99
N VAL A 301 42.67 -7.82 -26.93
CA VAL A 301 42.76 -6.90 -28.06
C VAL A 301 43.83 -7.46 -28.99
N GLU A 302 43.40 -8.15 -30.04
CA GLU A 302 44.21 -8.31 -31.25
C GLU A 302 44.28 -6.93 -31.93
N VAL A 303 45.44 -6.28 -31.81
CA VAL A 303 45.84 -5.20 -32.73
C VAL A 303 46.64 -5.87 -33.83
N GLU A 304 46.00 -6.12 -34.96
CA GLU A 304 46.71 -6.42 -36.21
C GLU A 304 47.32 -5.12 -36.75
N ALA A 305 48.58 -5.23 -37.18
CA ALA A 305 49.45 -4.16 -37.64
C ALA A 305 49.29 -3.83 -39.12
#